data_AF-A0A947CAC3-F1
#
_entry.id   AF-A0A947CAC3-F1
#
_cell.length_a   1.000
_cell.length_b   1.000
_cell.length_c   1.000
_cell.angle_alpha   90.00
_cell.angle_beta   90.00
_cell.angle_gamma   90.00
#
_symmetry.space_group_name_H-M   'P 1'
#
loop_
_entity.id
_entity.type
_entity.pdbx_description
1 polymer ?
#
loop_
_entity_poly.entity_id
_entity_poly.type
_entity_poly.pdbx_seq_one_letter_code
_entity_poly.pdbx_strand_id
1 'polypeptide(L)'
;MTQTHDHVEHAHPSNRTYVLIAAILGVITAVEVGVFYLDALRPVLVPILLTLSAAKFALVVGFFMHLKFDSKLYRALFVGPLVVAMAVMMAMFLLYGVFQA
;
A
#
# COMPACT_ATOMS: atom_id res chain seq x y z
N MET A 1 44.77 31.28 6.26
CA MET A 1 44.29 30.06 6.95
C MET A 1 43.22 29.46 6.06
N THR A 2 43.57 28.44 5.29
CA THR A 2 42.69 27.80 4.30
C THR A 2 41.72 26.89 5.05
N GLN A 3 40.44 27.27 5.11
CA GLN A 3 39.38 26.38 5.58
C GLN A 3 39.02 25.41 4.46
N THR A 4 39.57 24.21 4.52
CA THR A 4 39.09 23.05 3.77
C THR A 4 37.72 22.69 4.34
N HIS A 5 36.66 23.02 3.63
CA HIS A 5 35.33 22.46 3.90
C HIS A 5 35.34 21.00 3.44
N ASP A 6 35.81 20.11 4.32
CA ASP A 6 35.63 18.68 4.18
C ASP A 6 34.13 18.38 4.06
N HIS A 7 33.75 17.88 2.89
CA HIS A 7 32.42 17.43 2.56
C HIS A 7 32.17 16.13 3.34
N VAL A 8 31.79 16.24 4.61
CA VAL A 8 31.28 15.11 5.37
C VAL A 8 29.91 14.78 4.79
N GLU A 9 29.94 13.91 3.78
CA GLU A 9 28.77 13.28 3.18
C GLU A 9 28.06 12.47 4.28
N HIS A 10 27.16 13.14 4.99
CA HIS A 10 26.25 12.51 5.94
C HIS A 10 25.34 11.56 5.16
N ALA A 11 25.78 10.31 5.02
CA ALA A 11 24.97 9.18 4.63
C ALA A 11 23.78 9.08 5.61
N HIS A 12 22.69 9.78 5.32
CA HIS A 12 21.40 9.65 6.02
C HIS A 12 20.86 8.22 5.82
N PRO A 13 20.92 7.32 6.82
CA PRO A 13 20.65 5.89 6.62
C PRO A 13 19.16 5.52 6.53
N SER A 14 18.25 6.48 6.40
CA SER A 14 16.80 6.22 6.34
C SER A 14 16.29 5.98 4.91
N ASN A 15 16.88 6.64 3.92
CA ASN A 15 16.25 6.81 2.60
C ASN A 15 16.26 5.54 1.72
N ARG A 16 17.25 4.65 1.91
CA ARG A 16 17.43 3.47 1.04
C ARG A 16 16.27 2.48 1.17
N THR A 17 15.73 2.30 2.36
CA THR A 17 14.59 1.39 2.60
C THR A 17 13.32 1.89 1.90
N TYR A 18 13.03 3.20 1.99
CA TYR A 18 11.87 3.79 1.32
C TYR A 18 12.00 3.74 -0.20
N VAL A 19 13.19 4.00 -0.74
CA VAL A 19 13.46 3.88 -2.18
C VAL A 19 13.27 2.44 -2.66
N LEU A 20 13.72 1.44 -1.90
CA LEU A 20 13.50 0.04 -2.23
C LEU A 20 12.00 -0.33 -2.22
N ILE A 21 11.24 0.16 -1.25
CA ILE A 21 9.80 -0.10 -1.16
C ILE A 21 9.05 0.63 -2.28
N ALA A 22 9.46 1.85 -2.64
CA ALA A 22 8.94 2.56 -3.81
C ALA A 22 9.17 1.77 -5.10
N ALA A 23 10.37 1.20 -5.27
CA ALA A 23 10.69 0.35 -6.42
C ALA A 23 9.79 -0.90 -6.47
N ILE A 24 9.59 -1.58 -5.33
CA ILE A 24 8.67 -2.73 -5.23
C ILE A 24 7.24 -2.33 -5.61
N LEU A 25 6.73 -1.20 -5.10
CA LEU A 25 5.42 -0.65 -5.45
C LEU A 25 5.31 -0.36 -6.95
N GLY A 26 6.36 0.20 -7.55
CA GLY A 26 6.45 0.43 -8.98
C GLY A 26 6.35 -0.88 -9.78
N VAL A 27 7.07 -1.92 -9.38
CA VAL A 27 7.01 -3.25 -10.01
C VAL A 27 5.61 -3.85 -9.88
N ILE A 28 5.00 -3.79 -8.69
CA ILE A 28 3.63 -4.30 -8.49
C ILE A 28 2.65 -3.57 -9.41
N THR A 29 2.80 -2.25 -9.57
CA THR A 29 1.95 -1.45 -10.46
C THR A 29 2.17 -1.80 -11.93
N ALA A 30 3.42 -2.02 -12.35
CA ALA A 30 3.72 -2.46 -13.71
C ALA A 30 3.12 -3.85 -14.01
N VAL A 31 3.20 -4.77 -13.05
CA VAL A 31 2.58 -6.11 -13.15
C VAL A 31 1.06 -5.99 -13.24
N GLU A 32 0.43 -5.13 -12.43
CA GLU A 32 -1.01 -4.90 -12.46
C GLU A 32 -1.48 -4.40 -13.83
N VAL A 33 -0.78 -3.41 -14.39
CA VAL A 33 -1.04 -2.92 -15.75
C VAL A 33 -0.85 -4.04 -16.77
N GLY A 34 0.23 -4.83 -16.66
CA GLY A 34 0.49 -5.97 -17.55
C GLY A 34 -0.62 -7.04 -17.49
N VAL A 35 -1.08 -7.40 -16.29
CA VAL A 35 -2.18 -8.35 -16.08
C VAL A 35 -3.48 -7.83 -16.66
N PHE A 36 -3.75 -6.53 -16.55
CA PHE A 36 -4.94 -5.90 -17.12
C PHE A 36 -5.03 -6.05 -18.65
N TYR A 37 -3.89 -6.06 -19.35
CA TYR A 37 -3.84 -6.23 -20.81
C TYR A 37 -3.96 -7.70 -21.28
N LEU A 38 -3.92 -8.68 -20.37
CA LEU A 38 -4.01 -10.09 -20.73
C LEU A 38 -5.46 -10.59 -20.72
N ASP A 39 -6.03 -10.75 -21.92
CA ASP A 39 -7.40 -11.23 -22.10
C ASP A 39 -7.66 -12.63 -21.54
N ALA A 40 -6.63 -13.49 -21.49
CA ALA A 40 -6.72 -14.83 -20.92
C ALA A 40 -7.02 -14.84 -19.41
N LEU A 41 -6.74 -13.75 -18.70
CA LEU A 41 -6.95 -13.64 -17.26
C LEU A 41 -8.30 -13.00 -16.90
N ARG A 42 -9.14 -12.61 -17.87
CA ARG A 42 -10.44 -11.96 -17.65
C ARG A 42 -11.32 -12.59 -16.55
N PRO A 43 -11.47 -13.93 -16.45
CA PRO A 43 -12.30 -14.55 -15.42
C PRO A 43 -11.76 -14.36 -13.99
N VAL A 44 -10.44 -14.23 -13.85
CA VAL A 44 -9.72 -14.12 -12.57
C VAL A 44 -9.11 -12.72 -12.36
N LEU A 45 -9.38 -11.79 -13.27
CA LEU A 45 -8.80 -10.45 -13.27
C LEU A 45 -9.23 -9.66 -12.03
N VAL A 46 -10.52 -9.72 -11.67
CA VAL A 46 -11.05 -9.04 -10.48
C VAL A 46 -10.34 -9.48 -9.19
N PRO A 47 -10.27 -10.78 -8.82
CA PRO A 47 -9.59 -11.18 -7.60
C PRO A 47 -8.07 -10.90 -7.63
N ILE A 48 -7.42 -10.97 -8.79
CA ILE A 48 -5.99 -10.64 -8.92
C ILE A 48 -5.75 -9.14 -8.66
N LEU A 49 -6.49 -8.27 -9.33
CA LEU A 49 -6.35 -6.82 -9.16
C LEU A 49 -6.69 -6.38 -7.73
N LEU A 50 -7.71 -7.00 -7.13
CA LEU A 50 -8.08 -6.73 -5.74
C LEU A 50 -6.96 -7.12 -4.78
N THR A 51 -6.32 -8.28 -5.01
CA THR A 51 -5.18 -8.74 -4.19
C THR A 51 -3.96 -7.84 -4.34
N LEU A 52 -3.60 -7.47 -5.58
CA LEU A 52 -2.49 -6.55 -5.85
C LEU A 52 -2.75 -5.16 -5.24
N SER A 53 -3.99 -4.66 -5.32
CA SER A 53 -4.39 -3.39 -4.70
C SER A 53 -4.30 -3.44 -3.17
N ALA A 54 -4.77 -4.51 -2.54
CA ALA A 54 -4.65 -4.71 -1.10
C ALA A 54 -3.17 -4.78 -0.65
N ALA A 55 -2.31 -5.47 -1.41
CA ALA A 55 -0.88 -5.57 -1.13
C ALA A 55 -0.18 -4.20 -1.21
N LYS A 56 -0.45 -3.41 -2.26
CA LYS A 56 0.07 -2.03 -2.39
C LYS A 56 -0.37 -1.16 -1.21
N PHE A 57 -1.66 -1.21 -0.87
CA PHE A 57 -2.19 -0.47 0.26
C PHE A 57 -1.49 -0.83 1.57
N ALA A 58 -1.30 -2.13 1.84
CA ALA A 58 -0.59 -2.59 3.04
C ALA A 58 0.87 -2.12 3.08
N LEU A 59 1.58 -2.14 1.95
CA LEU A 59 2.94 -1.62 1.84
C LEU A 59 3.01 -0.11 2.09
N VAL A 60 2.10 0.66 1.49
CA VAL A 60 2.04 2.12 1.67
C VAL A 60 1.73 2.48 3.11
N VAL A 61 0.71 1.87 3.70
CA VAL A 61 0.32 2.15 5.09
C VAL A 61 1.40 1.70 6.08
N GLY A 62 2.00 0.53 5.86
CA GLY A 62 3.03 0.01 6.74
C GLY A 62 4.32 0.83 6.73
N PHE A 63 4.78 1.25 5.55
CA PHE A 63 6.10 1.86 5.40
C PHE A 63 6.07 3.35 5.09
N PHE A 64 5.22 3.83 4.17
CA PHE A 64 5.17 5.25 3.79
C PHE A 64 4.35 6.11 4.75
N MET A 65 3.28 5.59 5.33
CA MET A 65 2.52 6.29 6.38
C MET A 65 3.12 6.12 7.78
N HIS A 66 4.32 5.53 7.88
CA HIS A 66 5.06 5.31 9.14
C HIS A 66 4.36 4.46 10.21
N LEU A 67 3.20 3.86 9.93
CA LEU A 67 2.37 3.15 10.91
C LEU A 67 3.09 1.96 11.58
N LYS A 68 4.11 1.38 10.92
CA LYS A 68 4.94 0.30 11.48
C LYS A 68 5.98 0.81 12.49
N PHE A 69 6.42 2.07 12.36
CA PHE A 69 7.46 2.69 13.19
C PHE A 69 6.91 3.68 14.21
N ASP A 70 5.63 4.05 14.10
CA ASP A 70 4.96 5.02 14.96
C ASP A 70 4.15 4.37 16.11
N SER A 71 3.65 5.19 17.02
CA SER A 71 2.88 4.76 18.19
C SER A 71 1.56 4.07 17.83
N LYS A 72 1.08 3.20 18.73
CA LYS A 72 -0.18 2.44 18.57
C LYS A 72 -1.39 3.34 18.27
N LEU A 73 -1.33 4.62 18.65
CA LEU A 73 -2.38 5.60 18.43
C LEU A 73 -2.61 5.89 16.95
N TYR A 74 -1.56 6.13 16.16
CA TYR A 74 -1.70 6.37 14.72
C TYR A 74 -2.24 5.13 14.01
N ARG A 75 -1.80 3.95 14.44
CA ARG A 75 -2.34 2.68 13.92
C ARG A 75 -3.82 2.53 14.21
N ALA A 76 -4.28 2.85 15.42
CA ALA A 76 -5.69 2.78 15.78
C ALA A 76 -6.55 3.82 15.02
N LEU A 77 -6.04 5.04 14.86
CA LEU A 77 -6.71 6.12 14.10
C LEU A 77 -6.88 5.78 12.62
N PHE A 78 -5.99 4.98 12.04
CA PHE A 78 -6.12 4.53 10.66
C PHE A 78 -7.01 3.28 10.53
N VAL A 79 -6.76 2.26 11.37
CA VAL A 79 -7.45 0.98 11.28
C VAL A 79 -8.91 1.09 11.75
N GLY A 80 -9.22 1.94 12.74
CA GLY A 80 -10.59 2.13 13.23
C GLY A 80 -11.58 2.54 12.13
N PRO A 81 -11.36 3.68 11.45
CA PRO A 81 -12.19 4.10 10.32
C PRO A 81 -12.20 3.10 9.16
N LEU A 82 -11.06 2.43 8.89
CA LEU A 82 -10.99 1.40 7.85
C LEU A 82 -11.92 0.21 8.15
N VAL A 83 -11.94 -0.27 9.40
CA VAL A 83 -12.85 -1.34 9.83
C VAL A 83 -14.30 -0.90 9.74
N VAL A 84 -14.61 0.33 10.16
CA VAL A 84 -15.97 0.89 10.05
C VAL A 84 -16.40 0.98 8.59
N ALA A 85 -15.54 1.47 7.69
CA ALA A 85 -15.84 1.55 6.25
C ALA A 85 -16.12 0.16 5.64
N MET A 86 -15.30 -0.84 5.96
CA MET A 86 -15.51 -2.22 5.52
C MET A 86 -16.83 -2.79 6.07
N ALA A 87 -17.13 -2.54 7.35
CA ALA A 87 -18.37 -2.99 7.98
C ALA A 87 -19.61 -2.36 7.32
N VAL A 88 -19.57 -1.05 7.03
CA VAL A 88 -20.65 -0.35 6.32
C VAL A 88 -20.81 -0.91 4.90
N MET A 89 -19.72 -1.11 4.18
CA MET A 89 -19.77 -1.70 2.83
C MET A 89 -20.39 -3.11 2.83
N MET A 90 -19.99 -3.97 3.78
CA MET A 90 -20.58 -5.29 3.96
C MET A 90 -22.07 -5.22 4.35
N ALA A 91 -22.44 -4.29 5.24
CA ALA A 91 -23.83 -4.07 5.61
C ALA A 91 -24.68 -3.63 4.42
N MET A 92 -24.14 -2.78 3.53
CA MET A 92 -24.82 -2.41 2.29
C MET A 92 -25.00 -3.60 1.35
N PHE A 93 -23.97 -4.43 1.14
CA PHE A 93 -24.11 -5.64 0.31
C PHE A 93 -25.15 -6.62 0.86
N LEU A 94 -25.21 -6.80 2.18
CA LEU A 94 -26.24 -7.61 2.84
C LEU A 94 -27.63 -7.01 2.69
N LEU A 95 -27.77 -5.69 2.86
CA LEU A 95 -29.05 -4.97 2.76
C LEU A 95 -29.64 -5.06 1.34
N TYR A 96 -28.81 -4.95 0.31
CA TYR A 96 -29.24 -5.09 -1.08
C TYR A 96 -29.46 -6.56 -1.51
N GLY A 97 -29.33 -7.53 -0.60
CA GLY A 97 -29.61 -8.93 -0.88
C GLY A 97 -28.65 -9.56 -1.90
N VAL A 98 -27.44 -9.00 -2.09
CA VAL A 98 -26.45 -9.50 -3.07
C VAL A 98 -26.08 -10.98 -2.83
N PHE A 99 -26.21 -11.45 -1.59
CA PHE A 99 -25.92 -12.84 -1.21
C PHE A 99 -27.17 -13.74 -1.12
N GLN A 100 -28.37 -13.19 -1.35
CA GLN A 100 -29.65 -13.94 -1.30
C GLN A 100 -30.11 -14.36 -2.70
N ALA A 101 -29.25 -15.04 -3.45
CA ALA A 101 -29.63 -15.72 -4.69
C ALA A 101 -30.62 -16.86 -4.41
#